data_AF-A0A4Q3BAS9-F1
#
_entry.id   AF-A0A4Q3BAS9-F1
#
_cell.length_a   1.000
_cell.length_b   1.000
_cell.length_c   1.000
_cell.angle_alpha   90.00
_cell.angle_beta   90.00
_cell.angle_gamma   90.00
#
_symmetry.space_group_name_H-M   'P 1'
#
loop_
_entity.id
_entity.type
_entity.pdbx_description
1 polymer ?
#
loop_
_entity_poly.entity_id
_entity_poly.type
_entity_poly.pdbx_seq_one_letter_code
_entity_poly.pdbx_strand_id
1 'polypeptide(L)' 'IISEAKALLQHTTWSVSEIAYALGFEYPTYFNNFFKKKTGEIPKSVRMAHL' A
#
# COMPACT_ATOMS: atom_id res chain seq x y z
N ILE A 1 0.20 10.26 -2.70
CA ILE A 1 0.04 9.17 -1.71
C ILE A 1 -0.84 8.00 -2.20
N ILE A 2 -2.18 8.06 -2.30
CA ILE A 2 -2.97 6.84 -2.64
C ILE A 2 -2.69 6.29 -4.04
N SER A 3 -2.64 7.15 -5.07
CA SER A 3 -2.31 6.72 -6.43
C SER A 3 -0.92 6.09 -6.52
N GLU A 4 0.06 6.71 -5.86
CA GLU A 4 1.44 6.21 -5.76
C GLU A 4 1.52 4.89 -4.98
N ALA A 5 0.79 4.75 -3.87
CA ALA A 5 0.68 3.51 -3.13
C ALA A 5 0.13 2.37 -4.00
N LYS A 6 -0.90 2.65 -4.82
CA LYS A 6 -1.44 1.67 -5.78
C LYS A 6 -0.39 1.29 -6.84
N ALA A 7 0.31 2.27 -7.40
CA ALA A 7 1.37 2.02 -8.37
C ALA A 7 2.51 1.16 -7.79
N LEU A 8 2.98 1.47 -6.57
CA LEU A 8 4.00 0.69 -5.88
C LEU A 8 3.52 -0.75 -5.59
N LEU A 9 2.26 -0.91 -5.19
CA LEU A 9 1.69 -2.23 -4.92
C LEU A 9 1.61 -3.10 -6.19
N GLN A 10 1.37 -2.50 -7.35
CA GLN A 10 1.15 -3.18 -8.63
C GLN A 10 2.43 -3.39 -9.45
N HIS A 11 3.39 -2.48 -9.35
CA HIS A 11 4.56 -2.45 -10.25
C HIS A 11 5.89 -2.73 -9.55
N THR A 12 5.86 -3.10 -8.26
CA THR A 12 7.06 -3.49 -7.51
C THR A 12 6.84 -4.78 -6.74
N THR A 13 7.94 -5.44 -6.41
CA THR A 13 7.96 -6.61 -5.52
C THR A 13 8.08 -6.24 -4.04
N TRP A 14 8.13 -4.96 -3.70
CA TRP A 14 8.33 -4.48 -2.33
C TRP A 14 7.24 -4.99 -1.40
N SER A 15 7.60 -5.35 -0.18
CA SER A 15 6.64 -5.64 0.88
C SER A 15 5.76 -4.43 1.18
N VAL A 16 4.59 -4.68 1.77
CA VAL A 16 3.70 -3.60 2.24
C VAL A 16 4.41 -2.67 3.23
N SER A 17 5.36 -3.21 4.02
CA SER A 17 6.16 -2.42 4.96
C SER A 17 7.13 -1.49 4.24
N GLU A 18 7.87 -1.98 3.23
CA GLU A 18 8.77 -1.13 2.42
C GLU A 18 8.01 0.00 1.72
N ILE A 19 6.82 -0.29 1.18
CA ILE A 19 5.96 0.74 0.59
C ILE A 19 5.51 1.76 1.64
N ALA A 20 5.15 1.31 2.85
CA ALA A 20 4.76 2.21 3.93
C ALA A 20 5.92 3.16 4.30
N TYR A 21 7.13 2.63 4.48
CA TYR A 21 8.31 3.43 4.79
C TYR A 21 8.65 4.41 3.67
N ALA A 22 8.59 3.99 2.41
CA ALA A 22 8.85 4.85 1.26
C ALA A 22 7.85 6.02 1.15
N LEU A 23 6.61 5.83 1.61
CA LEU A 23 5.56 6.84 1.62
C LEU A 23 5.56 7.71 2.90
N GLY A 24 6.58 7.57 3.75
CA GLY A 24 6.76 8.39 4.96
C GLY A 24 5.98 7.91 6.18
N PHE A 25 5.49 6.67 6.19
CA PHE A 25 4.88 6.09 7.39
C PHE A 25 5.96 5.44 8.27
N GLU A 26 6.07 5.90 9.51
CA GLU A 26 6.96 5.29 10.51
C GLU A 26 6.50 3.88 10.93
N TYR A 27 5.21 3.59 10.83
CA TYR A 27 4.63 2.30 11.17
C TYR A 27 3.76 1.75 10.02
N PRO A 28 4.06 0.56 9.47
CA PRO A 28 3.26 -0.05 8.40
C PRO A 28 1.77 -0.26 8.75
N THR A 29 1.45 -0.41 10.03
CA THR A 29 0.06 -0.51 10.52
C THR A 29 -0.73 0.76 10.24
N TYR A 30 -0.11 1.94 10.35
CA TYR A 30 -0.76 3.21 10.00
C TYR A 30 -1.00 3.33 8.51
N PHE A 31 -0.07 2.88 7.68
CA PHE A 31 -0.29 2.78 6.24
C PHE A 31 -1.48 1.87 5.90
N ASN A 32 -1.55 0.67 6.50
CA ASN A 32 -2.66 -0.26 6.27
C ASN A 32 -4.02 0.38 6.61
N ASN A 33 -4.12 1.04 7.77
CA ASN A 33 -5.35 1.70 8.21
C ASN A 33 -5.70 2.90 7.33
N PHE A 34 -4.72 3.72 6.98
CA PHE A 34 -4.88 4.86 6.08
C PHE A 34 -5.37 4.41 4.70
N PHE A 35 -4.71 3.40 4.13
CA PHE A 35 -5.03 2.88 2.81
C PHE A 35 -6.46 2.31 2.78
N LYS A 36 -6.82 1.48 3.77
CA LYS A 36 -8.19 0.94 3.91
C LYS A 36 -9.22 2.05 4.08
N LYS A 37 -8.95 3.05 4.92
CA LYS A 37 -9.87 4.19 5.13
C LYS A 37 -10.10 5.01 3.85
N LYS A 38 -9.09 5.11 2.98
CA LYS A 38 -9.16 5.92 1.76
C LYS A 38 -9.67 5.17 0.54
N THR A 39 -9.45 3.86 0.47
CA THR A 39 -9.75 3.05 -0.72
C THR A 39 -10.89 2.05 -0.51
N GLY A 40 -11.20 1.70 0.74
CA GLY A 40 -12.09 0.57 1.07
C GLY A 40 -11.40 -0.80 0.99
N GLU A 41 -10.16 -0.86 0.52
CA GLU A 41 -9.44 -2.10 0.22
C GLU A 41 -8.22 -2.25 1.14
N ILE A 42 -7.74 -3.48 1.37
CA ILE A 42 -6.44 -3.69 2.02
C ILE A 42 -5.32 -3.73 0.97
N PRO A 43 -4.09 -3.25 1.28
CA PRO A 43 -3.00 -3.20 0.30
C PRO A 43 -2.71 -4.52 -0.42
N LYS A 44 -2.79 -5.66 0.30
CA LYS A 44 -2.58 -6.99 -0.28
C LYS A 44 -3.60 -7.35 -1.36
N SER A 45 -4.86 -6.95 -1.22
CA SER A 45 -5.91 -7.24 -2.21
C SER A 45 -5.64 -6.52 -3.53
N VAL A 46 -5.15 -5.29 -3.47
CA VAL A 46 -4.80 -4.49 -4.67
C VAL A 46 -3.64 -5.12 -5.45
N ARG A 47 -2.70 -5.79 -4.75
CA ARG A 47 -1.61 -6.52 -5.40
C ARG A 47 -2.07 -7.76 -6.15
N MET A 48 -3.00 -8.53 -5.57
CA MET A 48 -3.49 -9.77 -6.19
C MET A 48 -4.44 -9.52 -7.36
N ALA A 49 -5.08 -8.35 -7.44
CA ALA A 49 -6.02 -8.00 -8.51
C ALA A 49 -5.37 -7.78 -9.89
N HIS A 50 -4.04 -7.87 -10.00
CA HIS A 50 -3.30 -7.64 -11.25
C HIS A 50 -2.47 -8.87 -11.70
N LEU A 51 -2.71 -10.04 -11.10
CA LEU A 51 -2.23 -11.34 -11.56
C LEU A 51 -3.42 -12.14 -12.09
#